data_AF-A0A9C7SAR6-F1
#
_entry.id   AF-A0A9C7SAR6-F1
#
_cell.length_a   1.000
_cell.length_b   1.000
_cell.length_c   1.000
_cell.angle_alpha   90.00
_cell.angle_beta   90.00
_cell.angle_gamma   90.00
#
_symmetry.space_group_name_H-M   'P 1'
#
loop_
_entity.id
_entity.type
_entity.pdbx_description
1 polymer ?
#
loop_
_entity_poly.entity_id
_entity_poly.type
_entity_poly.pdbx_seq_one_letter_code
_entity_poly.pdbx_strand_id
1 'polypeptide(L)' 'MGRKRQGRVLDVYVGLSKVGRYSREPSGATSFRYDPEWLSSARAFPISLSMPLSDRIWSGESATSYFDGLLPDD' A
#
# COMPACT_ATOMS: atom_id res chain seq x y z
N MET A 1 20.62 -8.21 22.70
CA MET A 1 20.04 -7.06 21.96
C MET A 1 19.20 -7.61 20.82
N GLY A 2 17.87 -7.52 20.92
CA GLY A 2 16.95 -8.10 19.93
C GLY A 2 17.01 -7.34 18.60
N ARG A 3 17.06 -8.06 17.47
CA ARG A 3 16.99 -7.46 16.13
C ARG A 3 15.75 -6.58 16.05
N LYS A 4 15.93 -5.26 15.88
CA LYS A 4 14.84 -4.36 15.47
C LYS A 4 14.28 -4.97 14.20
N ARG A 5 13.04 -5.48 14.26
CA ARG A 5 12.26 -5.85 13.08
C ARG A 5 12.40 -4.66 12.12
N GLN A 6 12.98 -4.87 10.95
CA GLN A 6 13.14 -3.82 9.95
C GLN A 6 11.77 -3.62 9.30
N GLY A 7 11.32 -2.37 9.18
CA GLY A 7 10.14 -2.07 8.38
C GLY A 7 10.32 -2.61 6.96
N ARG A 8 9.28 -3.20 6.39
CA ARG A 8 9.33 -3.71 5.01
C ARG A 8 8.62 -2.72 4.10
N VAL A 9 9.27 -2.37 3.01
CA VAL A 9 8.72 -1.53 1.96
C VAL A 9 8.59 -2.38 0.71
N LEU A 10 7.41 -2.36 0.10
CA LEU A 10 7.09 -3.07 -1.12
C LEU A 10 6.61 -2.05 -2.15
N ASP A 11 7.13 -2.14 -3.36
CA ASP A 11 6.56 -1.42 -4.50
C ASP A 11 5.38 -2.24 -5.06
N VAL A 12 4.26 -1.57 -5.26
CA VAL A 12 3.01 -2.17 -5.73
C VAL A 12 2.83 -1.85 -7.21
N TYR A 13 2.61 -2.88 -8.01
CA TYR A 13 2.46 -2.77 -9.46
C TYR A 13 1.12 -3.34 -9.92
N VAL A 14 0.54 -2.72 -10.93
CA VAL A 14 -0.56 -3.28 -11.72
C VAL A 14 -0.04 -3.45 -13.15
N GLY A 15 0.09 -4.71 -13.58
CA GLY A 15 0.83 -5.04 -14.79
C GLY A 15 2.27 -4.53 -14.70
N LEU A 16 2.64 -3.59 -15.56
CA LEU A 16 3.97 -2.96 -15.61
C LEU A 16 4.01 -1.56 -14.99
N SER A 17 2.86 -1.02 -14.56
CA SER A 17 2.78 0.34 -14.00
C SER A 17 2.94 0.30 -12.49
N LYS A 18 3.85 1.12 -11.97
CA LYS A 18 4.00 1.32 -10.54
C LYS A 18 2.81 2.14 -10.02
N VAL A 19 2.01 1.53 -9.15
CA VAL A 19 0.80 2.14 -8.61
C VAL A 19 1.09 2.88 -7.32
N GLY A 20 2.03 2.38 -6.53
CA GLY A 20 2.36 2.99 -5.25
C GLY A 20 3.36 2.19 -4.46
N ARG A 21 3.47 2.55 -3.19
CA ARG A 21 4.37 1.95 -2.23
C ARG A 21 3.59 1.56 -0.99
N TYR A 22 3.70 0.29 -0.62
CA TYR A 22 3.21 -0.25 0.64
C TYR A 22 4.36 -0.32 1.64
N SER A 23 4.14 0.14 2.86
CA SER A 23 5.11 0.07 3.94
C SER A 23 4.46 -0.56 5.17
N ARG A 24 5.14 -1.56 5.74
CA ARG A 24 4.74 -2.22 6.97
C ARG A 24 5.80 -1.98 8.04
N GLU A 25 5.37 -1.33 9.11
CA GLU A 25 6.19 -1.08 10.27
C GLU A 25 6.38 -2.33 11.13
N PRO A 26 7.44 -2.35 11.95
CA PRO A 26 7.73 -3.42 12.91
C PRO A 26 6.60 -3.65 13.93
N SER A 27 5.88 -2.58 14.26
CA SER A 27 4.71 -2.53 15.14
C SER A 27 3.48 -3.21 14.54
N GLY A 28 3.49 -3.51 13.23
CA GLY A 28 2.34 -3.97 12.49
C GLY A 28 1.55 -2.86 11.80
N ALA A 29 1.89 -1.59 12.04
CA ALA A 29 1.24 -0.48 11.33
C ALA A 29 1.52 -0.58 9.82
N THR A 30 0.47 -0.51 9.02
CA THR A 30 0.58 -0.55 7.56
C THR A 30 0.23 0.82 6.98
N SER A 31 0.92 1.16 5.90
CA SER A 31 0.66 2.37 5.15
C SER A 31 0.84 2.13 3.65
N PHE A 32 0.10 2.88 2.86
CA PHE A 32 0.13 2.83 1.41
C PHE A 32 0.07 4.25 0.85
N ARG A 33 0.91 4.53 -0.13
CA ARG A 33 0.93 5.80 -0.85
C ARG A 33 0.90 5.54 -2.33
N TYR A 34 0.00 6.20 -3.05
CA TYR A 34 0.00 6.17 -4.51
C TYR A 34 1.24 6.84 -5.07
N ASP A 35 1.75 6.30 -6.17
CA ASP A 35 2.87 6.89 -6.88
C ASP A 35 2.40 8.16 -7.61
N PRO A 36 3.13 9.28 -7.55
CA PRO A 36 2.77 10.50 -8.27
C PRO A 36 2.60 10.29 -9.78
N GLU A 37 3.39 9.38 -10.38
CA GLU A 37 3.27 9.04 -11.79
C GLU A 37 1.97 8.27 -12.06
N TRP A 38 1.54 7.42 -11.12
CA TRP A 38 0.24 6.75 -11.20
C TRP A 38 -0.91 7.74 -11.11
N LEU A 39 -0.87 8.65 -10.13
CA LEU A 39 -1.92 9.67 -9.94
C LEU A 39 -2.08 10.58 -11.17
N SER A 40 -1.00 10.82 -11.90
CA SER A 40 -0.99 11.66 -13.11
C SER A 40 -1.33 10.88 -14.39
N SER A 41 -1.48 9.56 -14.31
CA SER A 41 -1.77 8.71 -15.46
C SER A 41 -3.24 8.77 -15.87
N ALA A 42 -3.53 8.82 -17.17
CA ALA A 42 -4.89 8.72 -17.68
C ALA A 42 -5.56 7.36 -17.39
N ARG A 43 -4.76 6.34 -17.01
CA ARG A 43 -5.23 5.00 -16.63
C ARG A 43 -5.27 4.80 -15.12
N ALA A 44 -5.07 5.85 -14.33
CA ALA A 44 -5.12 5.77 -12.89
C ALA A 44 -6.50 5.30 -12.43
N PHE A 45 -6.52 4.32 -11.53
CA PHE A 45 -7.72 3.92 -10.82
C PHE A 45 -7.36 3.58 -9.37
N PRO A 46 -8.33 3.75 -8.44
CA PRO A 46 -8.10 3.41 -7.04
C PRO A 46 -8.03 1.88 -6.87
N ILE A 47 -7.00 1.37 -6.18
CA ILE A 47 -6.85 -0.08 -5.93
C ILE A 47 -7.90 -0.63 -4.96
N SER A 48 -8.52 0.26 -4.18
CA SER A 48 -9.59 -0.05 -3.24
C SER A 48 -10.55 1.12 -3.13
N LEU A 49 -11.84 0.84 -2.97
CA LEU A 49 -12.86 1.87 -2.74
C LEU A 49 -12.62 2.65 -1.44
N SER A 50 -12.01 1.99 -0.44
CA SER A 50 -11.62 2.62 0.83
C SER A 50 -10.32 3.45 0.72
N MET A 51 -9.64 3.40 -0.43
CA MET A 51 -8.43 4.16 -0.73
C MET A 51 -8.55 4.86 -2.09
N PRO A 52 -9.43 5.87 -2.24
CA PRO A 52 -9.52 6.67 -3.46
C PRO A 52 -8.17 7.28 -3.87
N LEU A 53 -8.03 7.58 -5.17
CA LEU A 53 -6.84 8.23 -5.71
C LEU A 53 -6.60 9.58 -5.00
N SER A 54 -5.51 9.66 -4.26
CA SER A 54 -5.11 10.83 -3.50
C SER A 54 -3.61 10.78 -3.27
N ASP A 55 -2.98 11.95 -3.17
CA ASP A 55 -1.54 12.08 -2.84
C ASP A 55 -1.24 11.76 -1.36
N ARG A 56 -2.29 11.63 -0.53
CA ARG A 56 -2.18 11.31 0.89
C ARG A 56 -1.66 9.90 1.13
N ILE A 57 -1.11 9.71 2.32
CA ILE A 57 -0.73 8.39 2.82
C ILE A 57 -1.98 7.76 3.45
N TRP A 58 -2.37 6.60 2.94
CA TRP A 58 -3.39 5.74 3.53
C TRP A 58 -2.74 4.89 4.62
N SER A 59 -3.27 4.89 5.84
CA SER A 59 -2.71 4.12 6.94
C SER A 59 -3.81 3.58 7.86
N GLY A 60 -3.47 2.60 8.69
CA GLY A 60 -4.43 2.00 9.62
C GLY A 60 -5.34 1.01 8.91
N GLU A 61 -6.62 1.01 9.26
CA GLU A 61 -7.59 -0.01 8.82
C GLU A 61 -7.75 -0.05 7.30
N SER A 62 -7.83 1.10 6.61
CA SER A 62 -8.04 1.12 5.15
C SER A 62 -6.92 0.43 4.36
N ALA A 63 -5.66 0.60 4.80
CA ALA A 63 -4.52 -0.09 4.21
C ALA A 63 -4.50 -1.55 4.67
N THR A 64 -4.60 -1.82 5.97
CA THR A 64 -4.51 -3.17 6.51
C THR A 64 -5.57 -4.09 5.90
N SER A 65 -6.86 -3.72 5.94
CA SER A 65 -7.96 -4.58 5.48
C SER A 65 -7.84 -4.95 4.00
N TYR A 66 -7.34 -4.03 3.16
CA TYR A 66 -7.13 -4.34 1.75
C TYR A 66 -6.00 -5.34 1.54
N PHE A 67 -4.84 -5.12 2.16
CA PHE A 67 -3.68 -5.99 1.96
C PHE A 67 -3.81 -7.33 2.69
N ASP A 68 -4.54 -7.38 3.80
CA ASP A 68 -4.82 -8.61 4.55
C ASP A 68 -5.80 -9.50 3.78
N GLY A 69 -6.84 -8.92 3.17
CA GLY A 69 -7.79 -9.66 2.32
C GLY A 69 -7.21 -10.21 1.01
N LEU A 70 -5.95 -9.93 0.68
CA LEU A 70 -5.23 -10.57 -0.43
C LEU A 70 -4.53 -11.87 -0.01
N LEU A 71 -4.45 -12.13 1.30
CA LEU A 71 -3.87 -13.35 1.83
C LEU A 71 -4.96 -14.43 1.90
N PRO A 72 -4.63 -15.71 1.66
CA PRO A 72 -5.58 -16.79 1.83
C PRO A 72 -6.00 -16.88 3.30
N ASP A 73 -7.32 -16.93 3.53
CA ASP A 73 -7.88 -17.58 4.71
C ASP A 73 -7.64 -19.10 4.57
N ASP A 74 -7.20 -19.73 5.65
CA ASP A 74 -6.68 -21.10 5.76
C ASP A 74 -7.41 -22.18 4.94
#